data_AF-A0A268F818-F1
#
_entry.id   AF-A0A268F818-F1
#
_cell.length_a   1.000
_cell.length_b   1.000
_cell.length_c   1.000
_cell.angle_alpha   90.00
_cell.angle_beta   90.00
_cell.angle_gamma   90.00
#
_symmetry.space_group_name_H-M   'P 1'
#
loop_
_entity.id
_entity.type
_entity.pdbx_description
1 polymer ?
#
loop_
_entity_poly.entity_id
_entity_poly.type
_entity_poly.pdbx_seq_one_letter_code
_entity_poly.pdbx_strand_id
1 'polypeptide(L)'
;MRLNCKGFMLPDYLLSFTIWLLIALTWMPVYVHVLKQLEDSEHSKLVNELFYNHLIELKLGEVERGNTTIENEGTSYSIVWEKDSIVCLQYKNVFQKNKKICEVWKE
;
A
#
# COMPACT_ATOMS: atom_id res chain seq x y z
N MET A 1 5.14 -22.88 -65.01
CA MET A 1 5.92 -21.95 -64.17
C MET A 1 5.24 -21.87 -62.82
N ARG A 2 5.74 -22.59 -61.80
CA ARG A 2 5.11 -22.66 -60.48
C ARG A 2 5.28 -21.31 -59.78
N LEU A 3 4.17 -20.63 -59.52
CA LEU A 3 4.11 -19.46 -58.65
C LEU A 3 4.48 -19.92 -57.23
N ASN A 4 5.74 -19.77 -56.87
CA ASN A 4 6.18 -19.80 -55.47
C ASN A 4 5.70 -18.49 -54.83
N CYS A 5 4.40 -18.39 -54.57
CA CYS A 5 3.88 -17.43 -53.61
C CYS A 5 4.45 -17.83 -52.24
N LYS A 6 5.61 -17.24 -51.89
CA LYS A 6 6.00 -16.97 -50.50
C LYS A 6 4.92 -16.05 -49.93
N GLY A 7 3.75 -16.61 -49.68
CA GLY A 7 2.53 -15.90 -49.36
C GLY A 7 2.61 -15.38 -47.95
N PHE A 8 2.96 -14.10 -47.85
CA PHE A 8 2.65 -13.19 -46.75
C PHE A 8 3.03 -13.72 -45.35
N MET A 9 4.26 -13.45 -44.88
CA MET A 9 4.61 -13.62 -43.45
C MET A 9 3.99 -12.53 -42.55
N LEU A 10 3.53 -11.43 -43.14
CA LEU A 10 2.92 -10.30 -42.42
C LEU A 10 1.73 -10.67 -41.51
N PRO A 11 0.78 -11.53 -41.92
CA PRO A 11 -0.36 -11.93 -41.10
C PRO A 11 0.08 -12.75 -39.89
N ASP A 12 1.07 -13.65 -40.05
CA ASP A 12 1.58 -14.47 -38.94
C ASP A 12 2.27 -13.58 -37.87
N TYR A 13 3.02 -12.55 -38.30
CA TYR A 13 3.59 -11.58 -37.39
C TYR A 13 2.52 -10.73 -36.69
N LEU A 14 1.49 -10.29 -37.42
CA LEU A 14 0.35 -9.56 -36.84
C LEU A 14 -0.39 -10.43 -35.81
N LEU A 15 -0.61 -11.70 -36.12
CA LEU A 15 -1.26 -12.65 -35.22
C LEU A 15 -0.45 -12.84 -33.94
N SER A 16 0.85 -13.08 -34.07
CA SER A 16 1.77 -13.18 -32.92
C SER A 16 1.77 -11.90 -32.07
N PHE A 17 1.82 -10.73 -32.71
CA PHE A 17 1.79 -9.44 -32.02
C PHE A 17 0.46 -9.20 -31.28
N THR A 18 -0.67 -9.56 -31.88
CA THR A 18 -1.98 -9.44 -31.22
C THR A 18 -2.10 -10.37 -30.01
N ILE A 19 -1.55 -11.58 -30.08
CA ILE A 19 -1.50 -12.50 -28.93
C ILE A 19 -0.66 -11.88 -27.81
N TRP A 20 0.51 -11.32 -28.13
CA TRP A 20 1.35 -10.63 -27.15
C TRP A 20 0.67 -9.41 -26.53
N LEU A 21 -0.07 -8.63 -27.32
CA LEU A 21 -0.85 -7.49 -26.82
C LEU A 21 -1.95 -7.95 -25.86
N LEU A 22 -2.68 -9.03 -26.18
CA LEU A 22 -3.71 -9.57 -25.30
C LEU A 22 -3.12 -10.05 -23.97
N ILE A 23 -1.99 -10.75 -24.02
CA ILE A 23 -1.27 -11.18 -22.82
C ILE A 23 -0.85 -9.95 -22.00
N ALA A 24 -0.22 -8.95 -22.61
CA ALA A 24 0.20 -7.73 -21.93
C ALA A 24 -1.00 -7.01 -21.28
N LEU A 25 -2.14 -6.94 -21.97
CA LEU A 25 -3.36 -6.32 -21.45
C LEU A 25 -3.88 -7.03 -20.20
N THR A 26 -3.79 -8.36 -20.16
CA THR A 26 -4.22 -9.14 -18.99
C THR A 26 -3.24 -9.05 -17.82
N TRP A 27 -1.94 -8.86 -18.08
CA TRP A 27 -0.91 -8.75 -17.05
C TRP A 27 -0.80 -7.34 -16.45
N MET A 28 -1.14 -6.31 -17.21
CA MET A 28 -1.14 -4.93 -16.74
C MET A 28 -1.95 -4.69 -15.45
N PRO A 29 -3.21 -5.14 -15.30
CA PRO A 29 -3.96 -4.95 -14.06
C PRO A 29 -3.35 -5.70 -12.88
N VAL A 30 -2.75 -6.87 -13.11
CA VAL A 30 -2.05 -7.65 -12.07
C VAL A 30 -0.83 -6.87 -11.57
N TYR A 31 -0.04 -6.33 -12.49
CA TYR A 31 1.13 -5.51 -12.15
C TYR A 31 0.74 -4.26 -11.34
N VAL A 32 -0.30 -3.54 -11.77
CA VAL A 32 -0.81 -2.37 -11.04
C VAL A 32 -1.33 -2.75 -9.66
N HIS A 33 -2.01 -3.90 -9.53
CA HIS A 33 -2.48 -4.38 -8.24
C HIS A 33 -1.33 -4.71 -7.29
N VAL A 34 -0.27 -5.36 -7.79
CA VAL A 34 0.92 -5.67 -6.98
C VAL A 34 1.63 -4.40 -6.54
N LEU A 35 1.81 -3.42 -7.44
CA LEU A 35 2.40 -2.12 -7.09
C LEU A 35 1.61 -1.44 -5.96
N LYS A 36 0.28 -1.44 -6.05
CA LYS A 36 -0.58 -0.89 -4.99
C LYS A 36 -0.43 -1.61 -3.66
N GLN A 37 -0.26 -2.93 -3.69
CA GLN A 37 -0.04 -3.72 -2.47
C GLN A 37 1.33 -3.44 -1.83
N LEU A 38 2.37 -3.24 -2.64
CA LEU A 38 3.69 -2.87 -2.16
C LEU A 38 3.66 -1.50 -1.48
N GLU A 39 3.02 -0.52 -2.11
CA GLU A 39 2.86 0.83 -1.56
C GLU A 39 2.04 0.83 -0.26
N ASP A 40 0.93 0.07 -0.17
CA ASP A 40 0.19 -0.12 1.08
C ASP A 40 1.07 -0.74 2.18
N SER A 41 1.91 -1.71 1.81
CA SER A 41 2.75 -2.43 2.76
C SER A 41 3.88 -1.54 3.30
N GLU A 42 4.53 -0.75 2.45
CA GLU A 42 5.56 0.19 2.88
C GLU A 42 4.98 1.26 3.80
N HIS A 43 3.85 1.85 3.40
CA HIS A 43 3.16 2.83 4.24
C HIS A 43 2.69 2.22 5.56
N SER A 44 2.15 1.00 5.55
CA SER A 44 1.74 0.33 6.80
C SER A 44 2.92 0.04 7.73
N LYS A 45 4.11 -0.25 7.19
CA LYS A 45 5.31 -0.46 7.99
C LYS A 45 5.76 0.84 8.67
N LEU A 46 5.79 1.95 7.91
CA LEU A 46 6.13 3.27 8.45
C LEU A 46 5.17 3.68 9.57
N VAL A 47 3.86 3.46 9.38
CA VAL A 47 2.85 3.78 10.38
C VAL A 47 3.03 2.97 11.66
N ASN A 48 3.32 1.68 11.55
CA ASN A 48 3.62 0.85 12.71
C ASN A 48 4.88 1.32 13.44
N GLU A 49 5.93 1.67 12.70
CA GLU A 49 7.18 2.17 13.29
C GLU A 49 6.96 3.49 14.06
N LEU A 50 6.23 4.44 13.47
CA LEU A 50 5.85 5.68 14.16
C LEU A 50 5.02 5.41 15.41
N PHE A 51 4.08 4.48 15.34
CA PHE A 51 3.25 4.11 16.49
C PHE A 51 4.08 3.50 17.61
N TYR A 52 4.96 2.55 17.30
CA TYR A 52 5.85 1.95 18.30
C TYR A 52 6.80 2.97 18.91
N ASN A 53 7.37 3.88 18.12
CA ASN A 53 8.22 4.94 18.64
C ASN A 53 7.45 5.83 19.63
N HIS A 54 6.21 6.21 19.29
CA HIS A 54 5.36 6.99 20.20
C HIS A 54 5.03 6.23 21.50
N LEU A 55 4.75 4.93 21.41
CA LEU A 55 4.54 4.09 22.59
C LEU A 55 5.79 3.96 23.47
N ILE A 56 6.99 3.96 22.87
CA ILE A 56 8.26 3.95 23.60
C ILE A 56 8.49 5.29 24.31
N GLU A 57 8.27 6.42 23.64
CA GLU A 57 8.37 7.77 24.23
C GLU A 57 7.39 7.93 25.41
N LEU A 58 6.16 7.43 25.26
CA LEU A 58 5.17 7.35 26.35
C LEU A 58 5.68 6.50 27.53
N LYS A 59 6.35 5.36 27.25
CA LYS A 59 6.93 4.51 28.30
C LYS A 59 8.09 5.18 29.03
N LEU A 60 8.89 5.96 28.32
CA LEU A 60 10.03 6.71 28.87
C LEU A 60 9.58 7.94 29.67
N GLY A 61 8.28 8.30 29.61
CA GLY A 61 7.73 9.45 30.32
C GLY A 61 8.05 10.79 29.68
N GLU A 62 8.51 10.81 28.42
CA GLU A 62 8.78 12.04 27.67
C GLU A 62 7.50 12.70 27.14
N VAL A 63 6.40 11.94 27.04
CA VAL A 63 5.10 12.41 26.52
C VAL A 63 3.98 12.05 27.51
N GLU A 64 3.05 12.97 27.74
CA GLU A 64 1.88 12.74 28.60
C GLU A 64 0.83 11.88 27.89
N ARG A 65 0.11 11.03 28.66
CA ARG A 65 -1.05 10.29 28.14
C ARG A 65 -2.12 11.28 27.71
N GLY A 66 -2.31 11.41 26.40
CA GLY A 66 -3.31 12.29 25.82
C GLY A 66 -3.62 11.93 24.37
N ASN A 67 -4.74 12.46 23.87
CA ASN A 67 -5.06 12.36 22.45
C ASN A 67 -4.12 13.29 21.69
N THR A 68 -3.23 12.70 20.90
CA THR A 68 -2.23 13.44 20.14
C THR A 68 -2.47 13.24 18.65
N THR A 69 -2.34 14.32 17.90
CA THR A 69 -2.31 14.27 16.43
C THR A 69 -0.88 14.49 16.00
N ILE A 70 -0.27 13.45 15.45
CA ILE A 70 1.08 13.51 14.88
C ILE A 70 0.91 13.77 13.39
N GLU A 71 1.45 14.88 12.90
CA GLU A 71 1.58 15.10 11.46
C GLU A 71 2.95 14.60 11.02
N ASN A 72 2.98 13.67 10.07
CA ASN A 72 4.22 13.25 9.43
C ASN A 72 4.01 13.23 7.91
N GLU A 73 4.90 13.91 7.18
CA GLU A 73 4.89 14.04 5.72
C GLU A 73 3.53 14.44 5.11
N GLY A 74 2.77 15.32 5.78
CA GLY A 74 1.45 15.78 5.32
C GLY A 74 0.30 14.80 5.57
N THR A 75 0.54 13.70 6.28
CA THR A 75 -0.48 12.75 6.73
C THR A 75 -0.71 12.92 8.22
N SER A 76 -1.96 13.17 8.62
CA SER A 76 -2.35 13.32 10.03
C SER A 76 -2.67 11.96 10.65
N TYR A 77 -1.92 11.58 11.67
CA TYR A 77 -2.12 10.40 12.48
C TYR A 77 -2.79 10.80 13.80
N SER A 78 -3.99 10.30 14.07
CA SER A 78 -4.70 10.62 15.32
C SER A 78 -4.60 9.46 16.29
N ILE A 79 -3.95 9.68 17.42
CA ILE A 79 -3.85 8.72 18.52
C ILE A 79 -4.98 9.03 19.50
N VAL A 80 -5.84 8.04 19.71
CA VAL A 80 -7.03 8.15 20.56
C VAL A 80 -6.99 7.07 21.62
N TRP A 81 -7.14 7.49 22.88
CA TRP A 81 -7.31 6.58 24.01
C TRP A 81 -8.79 6.27 24.20
N GLU A 82 -9.22 5.01 23.98
CA GLU A 82 -10.63 4.62 24.13
C GLU A 82 -10.98 4.22 25.57
N LYS A 83 -10.06 3.51 26.22
CA LYS A 83 -10.14 3.06 27.62
C LYS A 83 -8.74 3.25 28.19
N ASP A 84 -8.58 3.48 29.49
CA ASP A 84 -7.28 3.77 30.14
C ASP A 84 -6.14 2.77 29.80
N SER A 85 -6.47 1.62 29.20
CA SER A 85 -5.56 0.57 28.75
C SER A 85 -5.54 0.29 27.23
N ILE A 86 -6.24 1.04 26.38
CA ILE A 86 -6.29 0.79 24.91
C ILE A 86 -5.95 2.05 24.14
N VAL A 87 -4.84 1.98 23.39
CA VAL A 87 -4.38 3.04 22.49
C VAL A 87 -4.74 2.65 21.08
N CYS A 88 -5.51 3.50 20.39
CA CYS A 88 -5.86 3.31 18.99
C CYS A 88 -5.26 4.42 18.12
N LEU A 89 -4.48 4.02 17.12
CA LEU A 89 -4.00 4.88 16.05
C LEU A 89 -5.00 4.85 14.89
N GLN A 90 -5.52 6.02 14.53
CA GLN A 90 -6.35 6.22 13.35
C GLN A 90 -5.55 6.96 12.29
N TYR A 91 -5.52 6.40 11.08
CA TYR A 91 -4.81 7.01 9.96
C TYR A 91 -5.54 6.79 8.64
N LYS A 92 -5.31 7.71 7.70
CA LYS A 92 -5.69 7.54 6.31
C LYS A 92 -4.55 6.87 5.57
N ASN A 93 -4.85 5.76 4.92
CA ASN A 93 -3.93 5.10 4.02
C ASN A 93 -3.79 5.89 2.71
N VAL A 94 -2.80 5.54 1.88
CA VAL A 94 -2.55 6.06 0.52
C VAL A 94 -3.80 5.98 -0.36
N PHE A 95 -4.66 4.97 -0.12
CA PHE A 95 -5.95 4.81 -0.81
C PHE A 95 -7.11 5.60 -0.18
N GLN A 96 -6.82 6.58 0.68
CA GLN A 96 -7.80 7.39 1.43
C GLN A 96 -8.78 6.58 2.30
N LYS A 97 -8.44 5.32 2.59
CA LYS A 97 -9.21 4.47 3.49
C LYS A 97 -8.77 4.71 4.93
N ASN A 98 -9.71 4.97 5.81
CA ASN A 98 -9.46 5.03 7.26
C ASN A 98 -9.13 3.63 7.75
N LYS A 99 -7.90 3.43 8.24
CA LYS A 99 -7.47 2.24 8.97
C LYS A 99 -7.31 2.63 10.44
N LYS A 100 -7.58 1.68 11.33
CA LYS A 100 -7.34 1.81 12.76
C LYS A 100 -6.54 0.63 13.28
N ILE A 101 -5.52 0.91 14.08
CA ILE A 101 -4.71 -0.10 14.76
C ILE A 101 -4.87 0.17 16.25
N CYS A 102 -5.23 -0.85 17.02
CA CYS A 102 -5.40 -0.72 18.45
C CYS A 102 -4.49 -1.72 19.15
N GLU A 103 -3.74 -1.24 20.14
CA GLU A 103 -2.96 -2.09 21.04
C GLU A 103 -3.43 -1.90 22.48
N VAL A 104 -3.33 -2.99 23.24
CA VAL A 104 -3.58 -2.97 24.69
C VAL A 104 -2.31 -2.49 25.36
N TRP A 105 -2.37 -1.30 25.95
CA TRP A 105 -1.31 -0.77 26.80
C TRP A 105 -1.27 -1.58 28.09
N LYS A 106 -0.19 -2.36 28.26
CA LYS A 106 0.16 -2.99 29.53
C LYS A 106 1.37 -2.26 30.10
N GLU A 107 1.17 -1.67 31.26
CA GLU A 107 2.20 -0.99 32.07
C GLU A 107 3.30 -1.96 32.53
#